data_AF-A0A1G9W8U8-F1
#
_entry.id   AF-A0A1G9W8U8-F1
#
_cell.length_a   1.000
_cell.length_b   1.000
_cell.length_c   1.000
_cell.angle_alpha   90.00
_cell.angle_beta   90.00
_cell.angle_gamma   90.00
#
_symmetry.space_group_name_H-M   'P 1'
#
loop_
_entity.id
_entity.type
_entity.pdbx_description
1 polymer ?
#
loop_
_entity_poly.entity_id
_entity_poly.type
_entity_poly.pdbx_seq_one_letter_code
_entity_poly.pdbx_strand_id
1 'polypeptide(L)'
;MSMPIGYRFGEVETLGANTRTHAQALKEAFAALMREAQSICGDAWKGAAMGAFEQAQIEWNQMADGMGSAQENFGQKTTLGSQDMQALDQSLTGLF
;
A
#
# COMPACT_ATOMS: atom_id res chain seq x y z
N MET A 1 -32.07 -9.79 -19.54
CA MET A 1 -30.87 -8.96 -19.75
C MET A 1 -30.08 -8.96 -18.46
N SER A 2 -29.02 -9.77 -18.38
CA SER A 2 -28.08 -9.73 -17.25
C SER A 2 -27.36 -8.39 -17.31
N MET A 3 -27.37 -7.61 -16.23
CA MET A 3 -26.54 -6.41 -16.17
C MET A 3 -25.08 -6.86 -16.23
N PRO A 4 -24.25 -6.34 -17.16
CA PRO A 4 -22.84 -6.61 -17.12
C PRO A 4 -22.31 -6.15 -15.76
N ILE A 5 -21.57 -7.02 -15.07
CA ILE A 5 -20.96 -6.67 -13.80
C ILE A 5 -20.12 -5.40 -14.05
N GLY A 6 -20.47 -4.33 -13.34
CA GLY A 6 -19.77 -3.05 -13.41
C GLY A 6 -18.38 -3.20 -12.80
N TYR A 7 -17.43 -3.55 -13.63
CA TYR A 7 -16.05 -3.88 -13.29
C TYR A 7 -15.26 -2.61 -12.91
N ARG A 8 -15.31 -2.21 -11.63
CA ARG A 8 -14.63 -1.02 -11.06
C ARG A 8 -13.16 -1.27 -10.67
N PHE A 9 -12.40 -1.97 -11.52
CA PHE A 9 -11.03 -2.40 -11.14
C PHE A 9 -9.98 -1.30 -11.17
N GLY A 10 -10.17 -0.28 -12.00
CA GLY A 10 -9.33 0.92 -11.94
C GLY A 10 -9.37 1.60 -10.58
N GLU A 11 -10.47 1.49 -9.82
CA GLU A 11 -10.58 2.02 -8.46
C GLU A 11 -9.72 1.23 -7.46
N VAL A 12 -9.54 -0.07 -7.67
CA VAL A 12 -8.71 -0.93 -6.82
C VAL A 12 -7.21 -0.73 -7.09
N GLU A 13 -6.82 -0.59 -8.36
CA GLU A 13 -5.46 -0.21 -8.72
C GLU A 13 -5.11 1.18 -8.20
N THR A 14 -6.04 2.13 -8.34
CA THR A 14 -5.92 3.48 -7.76
C THR A 14 -5.79 3.43 -6.24
N LEU A 15 -6.52 2.53 -5.56
CA LEU A 15 -6.38 2.34 -4.11
C LEU A 15 -4.97 1.87 -3.74
N GLY A 16 -4.37 0.94 -4.49
CA GLY A 16 -2.99 0.49 -4.27
C GLY A 16 -1.97 1.63 -4.45
N ALA A 17 -2.11 2.42 -5.51
CA ALA A 17 -1.27 3.60 -5.75
C ALA A 17 -1.42 4.66 -4.65
N ASN A 18 -2.65 4.92 -4.21
CA ASN A 18 -2.95 5.82 -3.10
C ASN A 18 -2.33 5.32 -1.80
N THR A 19 -2.39 4.03 -1.51
CA THR A 19 -1.79 3.49 -0.28
C THR A 19 -0.27 3.49 -0.32
N ARG A 20 0.37 3.27 -1.48
CA ARG A 20 1.81 3.51 -1.62
C ARG A 20 2.16 4.97 -1.35
N THR A 21 1.34 5.90 -1.82
CA THR A 21 1.49 7.34 -1.52
C THR A 21 1.30 7.62 -0.02
N HIS A 22 0.32 7.01 0.64
CA HIS A 22 0.11 7.15 2.07
C HIS A 22 1.25 6.50 2.89
N ALA A 23 1.79 5.37 2.44
CA ALA A 23 2.96 4.75 3.04
C ALA A 23 4.17 5.69 2.97
N GLN A 24 4.39 6.36 1.83
CA GLN A 24 5.42 7.39 1.69
C GLN A 24 5.20 8.54 2.68
N ALA A 25 3.96 9.05 2.79
CA ALA A 25 3.61 10.10 3.74
C ALA A 25 3.83 9.69 5.20
N LEU A 26 3.54 8.43 5.55
CA LEU A 26 3.81 7.88 6.89
C LEU A 26 5.31 7.79 7.19
N LYS A 27 6.13 7.45 6.19
CA LYS A 27 7.59 7.45 6.32
C LYS A 27 8.13 8.87 6.53
N GLU A 28 7.61 9.84 5.82
CA GLU A 28 7.95 11.25 5.99
C GLU A 28 7.55 11.78 7.37
N ALA A 29 6.36 11.43 7.85
CA ALA A 29 5.89 11.78 9.19
C ALA A 29 6.79 11.18 10.28
N PHE A 30 7.23 9.93 10.13
CA PHE A 30 8.16 9.31 11.05
C PHE A 30 9.53 9.99 11.03
N ALA A 31 10.03 10.36 9.85
CA ALA A 31 11.28 11.12 9.72
C ALA A 31 11.18 12.52 10.36
N ALA A 32 10.02 13.17 10.28
CA ALA A 32 9.76 14.43 10.97
C ALA A 32 9.75 14.25 12.50
N LEU A 33 9.09 13.19 13.00
CA LEU A 33 9.09 12.82 14.42
C LEU A 33 10.52 12.60 14.94
N MET A 34 11.37 11.89 14.20
CA MET A 34 12.78 11.72 14.56
C MET A 34 13.52 13.04 14.64
N ARG A 35 13.26 13.96 13.70
CA ARG A 35 13.89 15.29 13.68
C ARG A 35 13.49 16.13 14.88
N GLU A 36 12.21 16.09 15.27
CA GLU A 36 11.74 16.72 16.50
C GLU A 36 12.34 16.07 17.75
N ALA A 37 12.36 14.74 17.82
CA ALA A 37 12.94 14.01 18.94
C ALA A 37 14.44 14.33 19.09
N GLN A 38 15.19 14.41 17.99
CA GLN A 38 16.58 14.86 17.98
C GLN A 38 16.71 16.30 18.48
N SER A 39 15.81 17.20 18.07
CA SER A 39 15.79 18.60 18.53
C SER A 39 15.50 18.71 20.03
N ILE A 40 14.67 17.84 20.59
CA ILE A 40 14.31 17.83 22.02
C ILE A 40 15.42 17.20 22.86
N CYS A 41 15.95 16.05 22.42
CA CYS A 41 16.94 15.29 23.17
C CYS A 41 18.35 15.88 23.11
N GLY A 42 18.66 16.73 22.12
CA GLY A 42 19.96 17.39 22.00
C GLY A 42 21.12 16.38 22.05
N ASP A 43 22.11 16.59 22.92
CA ASP A 43 23.25 15.67 23.07
C ASP A 43 22.87 14.28 23.62
N ALA A 44 21.74 14.13 24.33
CA ALA A 44 21.25 12.84 24.80
C ALA A 44 20.77 11.93 23.65
N TRP A 45 20.54 12.51 22.47
CA TRP A 45 20.22 11.75 21.26
C TRP A 45 21.37 10.83 20.83
N LYS A 46 22.63 11.24 21.03
CA LYS A 46 23.84 10.60 20.47
C LYS A 46 24.16 9.19 21.02
N GLY A 47 23.28 8.61 21.85
CA GLY A 47 23.46 7.30 22.47
C GLY A 47 22.34 6.31 22.11
N ALA A 48 21.90 5.53 23.10
CA ALA A 48 20.90 4.47 22.91
C ALA A 48 19.57 4.95 22.32
N ALA A 49 19.21 6.22 22.50
CA ALA A 49 18.00 6.82 21.93
C ALA A 49 18.01 6.82 20.40
N MET A 50 19.11 7.24 19.77
CA MET A 50 19.26 7.18 18.31
C MET A 50 19.15 5.76 17.78
N GLY A 51 19.81 4.80 18.41
CA GLY A 51 19.75 3.39 17.98
C GLY A 51 18.33 2.80 18.07
N ALA A 52 17.58 3.14 19.12
CA ALA A 52 16.19 2.72 19.26
C ALA A 52 15.28 3.35 18.18
N PHE A 53 15.51 4.62 17.83
CA PHE A 53 14.76 5.30 16.77
C PHE A 53 15.12 4.80 15.38
N GLU A 54 16.38 4.49 15.09
CA GLU A 54 16.81 3.87 13.83
C GLU A 54 16.17 2.49 13.65
N GLN A 55 16.17 1.68 14.72
CA GLN A 55 15.49 0.38 14.70
C GLN A 55 13.99 0.52 14.46
N ALA A 56 13.33 1.45 15.17
CA ALA A 56 11.92 1.75 14.96
C ALA A 56 11.63 2.26 13.54
N GLN A 57 12.54 3.03 12.94
CA GLN A 57 12.42 3.49 11.55
C GLN A 57 12.46 2.32 10.55
N ILE A 58 13.36 1.35 10.77
CA ILE A 58 13.47 0.17 9.92
C ILE A 58 12.18 -0.66 9.99
N GLU A 59 11.69 -0.93 11.18
CA GLU A 59 10.44 -1.68 11.38
C GLU A 59 9.24 -0.96 10.78
N TRP A 60 9.15 0.36 10.99
CA TRP A 60 8.10 1.19 10.40
C TRP A 60 8.12 1.15 8.87
N ASN A 61 9.31 1.29 8.27
CA ASN A 61 9.48 1.24 6.82
C ASN A 61 9.05 -0.13 6.27
N GLN A 62 9.46 -1.22 6.92
CA GLN A 62 9.09 -2.58 6.52
C GLN A 62 7.58 -2.80 6.56
N MET A 63 6.90 -2.33 7.61
CA MET A 63 5.45 -2.44 7.71
C MET A 63 4.73 -1.61 6.64
N ALA A 64 5.17 -0.37 6.41
CA ALA A 64 4.60 0.50 5.39
C ALA A 64 4.77 -0.07 3.97
N ASP A 65 5.94 -0.64 3.65
CA ASP A 65 6.19 -1.28 2.35
C ASP A 65 5.41 -2.60 2.19
N GLY A 66 5.27 -3.37 3.27
CA GLY A 66 4.46 -4.58 3.30
C GLY A 66 2.99 -4.31 2.99
N MET A 67 2.42 -3.24 3.57
CA MET A 67 1.05 -2.82 3.28
C MET A 67 0.86 -2.40 1.82
N GLY A 68 1.77 -1.60 1.27
CA GLY A 68 1.71 -1.19 -0.13
C GLY A 68 1.77 -2.38 -1.09
N SER A 69 2.68 -3.32 -0.83
CA SER A 69 2.85 -4.54 -1.65
C SER A 69 1.63 -5.47 -1.57
N ALA A 70 1.04 -5.62 -0.39
CA ALA A 70 -0.16 -6.45 -0.20
C ALA A 70 -1.36 -5.90 -0.97
N GLN A 71 -1.55 -4.58 -0.98
CA GLN A 71 -2.65 -3.94 -1.70
C GLN A 71 -2.45 -3.95 -3.22
N GLU A 72 -1.21 -3.77 -3.71
CA GLU A 72 -0.92 -3.88 -5.14
C GLU A 72 -1.19 -5.31 -5.64
N ASN A 73 -0.79 -6.33 -4.86
CA ASN A 73 -1.10 -7.73 -5.16
C ASN A 73 -2.62 -8.01 -5.15
N PHE A 74 -3.34 -7.44 -4.18
CA PHE A 74 -4.81 -7.51 -4.15
C PHE A 74 -5.44 -6.90 -5.42
N GLY A 75 -4.96 -5.73 -5.84
CA GLY A 75 -5.41 -5.09 -7.08
C GLY A 75 -5.15 -5.94 -8.32
N GLN A 76 -3.92 -6.45 -8.48
CA GLN A 76 -3.55 -7.32 -9.60
C GLN A 76 -4.41 -8.60 -9.65
N LYS A 77 -4.61 -9.28 -8.51
CA LYS A 77 -5.45 -10.48 -8.45
C LYS A 77 -6.90 -10.19 -8.80
N THR A 78 -7.41 -9.04 -8.35
CA THR A 78 -8.77 -8.62 -8.68
C THR A 78 -8.91 -8.35 -10.18
N THR A 79 -7.94 -7.66 -10.80
CA THR A 79 -7.91 -7.43 -12.25
C THR A 79 -7.86 -8.74 -13.04
N LEU A 80 -7.00 -9.69 -12.65
CA LEU A 80 -6.88 -10.99 -13.31
C LEU A 80 -8.18 -11.80 -13.22
N GLY A 81 -8.74 -11.97 -12.02
CA GLY A 81 -9.99 -12.71 -11.85
C GLY A 81 -11.15 -12.10 -12.64
N SER A 82 -11.07 -10.82 -12.93
CA SER A 82 -12.09 -10.11 -13.70
C SER A 82 -11.95 -10.26 -15.20
N GLN A 83 -10.72 -10.32 -15.70
CA GLN A 83 -10.45 -10.72 -17.08
C GLN A 83 -10.95 -12.15 -17.30
N ASP A 84 -10.72 -13.05 -16.34
CA ASP A 84 -11.23 -14.42 -16.38
C ASP A 84 -12.77 -14.46 -16.40
N MET A 85 -13.42 -13.66 -15.56
CA MET A 85 -14.89 -13.56 -15.55
C MET A 85 -15.45 -12.97 -16.85
N GLN A 86 -14.84 -11.93 -17.41
CA GLN A 86 -15.27 -11.34 -18.67
C GLN A 86 -15.09 -12.31 -19.84
N ALA A 87 -13.98 -13.05 -19.86
CA ALA A 87 -13.72 -14.09 -20.86
C ALA A 87 -14.76 -15.23 -20.75
N LEU A 88 -15.11 -15.63 -19.51
CA LEU A 88 -16.15 -16.63 -19.27
C LEU A 88 -17.52 -16.14 -19.76
N ASP A 89 -17.92 -14.91 -19.44
CA ASP A 89 -19.17 -14.31 -19.91
C ASP A 89 -19.24 -14.29 -21.44
N GLN A 90 -18.17 -13.86 -22.12
CA GLN A 90 -18.11 -13.88 -23.59
C GLN A 90 -18.26 -15.30 -24.16
N SER A 91 -17.61 -16.30 -23.54
CA SER A 91 -17.70 -17.69 -23.97
C SER A 91 -19.11 -18.27 -23.82
N LEU A 92 -19.82 -17.89 -22.75
CA LEU A 92 -21.19 -18.33 -22.47
C LEU A 92 -22.22 -17.59 -23.34
N THR A 93 -21.98 -16.32 -23.65
CA THR A 93 -22.86 -15.55 -24.54
C THR A 93 -22.77 -16.02 -25.99
N GLY A 94 -21.66 -16.66 -26.39
CA GLY A 94 -21.53 -17.30 -27.71
C GLY A 94 -22.15 -18.69 -27.82
N LEU A 95 -22.67 -19.26 -26.71
CA LEU A 95 -23.29 -20.58 -26.66
C LEU A 95 -24.83 -20.54 -26.70
N PHE A 96 -25.44 -19.36 -26.66
CA PHE A 96 -26.89 -19.12 -26.76
C PHE A 96 -27.19 -18.08 -27.84
#